data_AF-A1DL11-F1
#
_entry.id   AF-A1DL11-F1
#
_cell.length_a   1.000
_cell.length_b   1.000
_cell.length_c   1.000
_cell.angle_alpha   90.00
_cell.angle_beta   90.00
_cell.angle_gamma   90.00
#
_symmetry.space_group_name_H-M   'P 1'
#
loop_
_entity.id
_entity.type
_entity.pdbx_description
1 polymer ?
#
loop_
_entity_poly.entity_id
_entity_poly.type
_entity_poly.pdbx_seq_one_letter_code
_entity_poly.pdbx_strand_id
1 'polypeptide(L)'
;MGSSTKKKKEKKKDFQKTKLKVGKTKAKPDNFTDTSFRAKTITLNQQSLHITAPSSDAQFTHHVSLLSSKSDTQRRDSLAHLTTSFVSRPVDSPLPQPVSVLLPTLLPLILDASSSVRTQLLKLLRALPANDIQDHVPQLLPYIRAGMTHLAADIRVSAVEVLSWLVYVAGAEVVSCAGGWIKTLNCFLSVLGWHTEESSKWSGNRASFGKSGAKGQPMVKVLAALAVFLQAGIGRPDDGMGDSSDEDSAMGVSGWEFPLCHAAQHMVPQATAPFVHLNLFGQPRDEEGEMYETREDRYRVFENRFLRAVQRGLEGARSEGGEVGRASAGVSKVLKEAIAYGPGA
;
A
#
# COMPACT_ATOMS: atom_id res chain seq x y z
N MET A 1 -92.63 8.94 18.65
CA MET A 1 -92.24 7.54 18.35
C MET A 1 -90.85 7.55 17.72
N GLY A 2 -89.83 6.95 18.37
CA GLY A 2 -88.48 6.76 17.78
C GLY A 2 -87.28 7.37 18.54
N SER A 3 -87.45 8.48 19.29
CA SER A 3 -86.29 9.13 19.95
C SER A 3 -85.93 8.49 21.31
N SER A 4 -86.89 7.94 22.05
CA SER A 4 -86.63 7.34 23.38
C SER A 4 -85.90 6.00 23.30
N THR A 5 -86.12 5.21 22.24
CA THR A 5 -85.44 3.92 22.02
C THR A 5 -84.01 4.09 21.55
N LYS A 6 -83.71 5.13 20.74
CA LYS A 6 -82.32 5.51 20.42
C LYS A 6 -81.56 5.92 21.68
N LYS A 7 -82.14 6.80 22.51
CA LYS A 7 -81.54 7.24 23.77
C LYS A 7 -81.30 6.08 24.76
N LYS A 8 -82.22 5.10 24.81
CA LYS A 8 -82.02 3.86 25.59
C LYS A 8 -80.94 2.95 25.00
N LYS A 9 -80.84 2.80 23.68
CA LYS A 9 -79.80 1.99 23.03
C LYS A 9 -78.40 2.61 23.19
N GLU A 10 -78.29 3.93 23.12
CA GLU A 10 -77.03 4.64 23.39
C GLU A 10 -76.60 4.47 24.85
N LYS A 11 -77.50 4.68 25.81
CA LYS A 11 -77.22 4.37 27.23
C LYS A 11 -76.85 2.90 27.48
N LYS A 12 -77.37 1.96 26.68
CA LYS A 12 -77.03 0.52 26.75
C LYS A 12 -75.66 0.18 26.18
N LYS A 13 -75.05 1.06 25.39
CA LYS A 13 -73.68 0.87 24.87
C LYS A 13 -72.63 1.43 25.83
N ASP A 14 -73.01 2.43 26.62
CA ASP A 14 -72.11 3.24 27.44
C ASP A 14 -71.39 2.49 28.58
N PHE A 15 -71.90 1.32 28.99
CA PHE A 15 -71.31 0.50 30.07
C PHE A 15 -71.30 -1.01 29.76
N GLN A 16 -71.01 -1.39 28.51
CA GLN A 16 -70.92 -2.81 28.14
C GLN A 16 -69.67 -3.47 28.74
N LYS A 17 -69.83 -4.12 29.88
CA LYS A 17 -68.82 -5.04 30.43
C LYS A 17 -68.59 -6.19 29.46
N THR A 18 -67.34 -6.38 29.04
CA THR A 18 -66.96 -7.51 28.19
C THR A 18 -67.25 -8.83 28.90
N LYS A 19 -67.89 -9.80 28.20
CA LYS A 19 -68.15 -11.14 28.76
C LYS A 19 -66.86 -11.74 29.31
N LEU A 20 -66.91 -12.28 30.53
CA LEU A 20 -65.81 -12.98 31.18
C LEU A 20 -65.33 -14.14 30.27
N LYS A 21 -64.10 -14.05 29.78
CA LYS A 21 -63.44 -15.13 29.05
C LYS A 21 -62.54 -15.89 30.03
N VAL A 22 -63.04 -17.03 30.53
CA VAL A 22 -62.26 -17.94 31.39
C VAL A 22 -60.96 -18.33 30.66
N GLY A 23 -59.82 -18.24 31.36
CA GLY A 23 -58.49 -18.58 30.82
C GLY A 23 -57.69 -17.42 30.19
N LYS A 24 -58.25 -16.20 30.07
CA LYS A 24 -57.49 -15.01 29.65
C LYS A 24 -57.18 -14.11 30.85
N THR A 25 -56.11 -13.32 30.77
CA THR A 25 -55.78 -12.33 31.80
C THR A 25 -56.98 -11.41 32.06
N LYS A 26 -57.26 -11.18 33.34
CA LYS A 26 -58.35 -10.30 33.79
C LYS A 26 -58.19 -8.95 33.10
N ALA A 27 -59.23 -8.49 32.41
CA ALA A 27 -59.21 -7.19 31.75
C ALA A 27 -58.92 -6.09 32.78
N LYS A 28 -58.08 -5.13 32.38
CA LYS A 28 -57.82 -3.91 33.16
C LYS A 28 -59.17 -3.20 33.41
N PRO A 29 -59.42 -2.68 34.61
CA PRO A 29 -60.65 -1.92 34.92
C PRO A 29 -60.92 -0.81 33.90
N ASP A 30 -62.20 -0.45 33.69
CA ASP A 30 -62.58 0.58 32.69
C ASP A 30 -61.98 1.97 32.99
N ASN A 31 -61.57 2.21 34.24
CA ASN A 31 -60.86 3.41 34.70
C ASN A 31 -59.33 3.23 34.76
N PHE A 32 -58.78 2.18 34.16
CA PHE A 32 -57.33 1.95 34.13
C PHE A 32 -56.66 2.91 33.13
N THR A 33 -55.90 3.86 33.65
CA THR A 33 -54.97 4.66 32.87
C THR A 33 -53.68 3.87 32.66
N ASP A 34 -53.37 3.51 31.40
CA ASP A 34 -52.08 2.91 31.07
C ASP A 34 -51.00 4.00 31.05
N THR A 35 -50.13 3.98 32.06
CA THR A 35 -49.00 4.89 32.18
C THR A 35 -47.75 4.39 31.44
N SER A 36 -47.85 3.31 30.66
CA SER A 36 -46.77 2.90 29.78
C SER A 36 -46.71 3.85 28.58
N PHE A 37 -45.67 4.68 28.56
CA PHE A 37 -45.27 5.43 27.38
C PHE A 37 -43.92 4.93 26.90
N ARG A 38 -43.66 5.06 25.59
CA ARG A 38 -42.34 4.85 25.01
C ARG A 38 -41.86 6.18 24.45
N ALA A 39 -40.78 6.71 25.00
CA ALA A 39 -40.07 7.83 24.42
C ALA A 39 -38.78 7.30 23.77
N LYS A 40 -38.49 7.73 22.53
CA LYS A 40 -37.19 7.50 21.87
C LYS A 40 -36.43 8.81 21.87
N THR A 41 -35.15 8.75 22.23
CA THR A 41 -34.25 9.90 22.15
C THR A 41 -33.93 10.22 20.69
N ILE A 42 -33.95 11.50 20.33
CA ILE A 42 -33.45 11.96 19.03
C ILE A 42 -31.93 12.10 19.15
N THR A 43 -31.19 11.28 18.41
CA THR A 43 -29.74 11.45 18.26
C THR A 43 -29.49 12.33 17.04
N LEU A 44 -28.97 13.54 17.28
CA LEU A 44 -28.53 14.44 16.21
C LEU A 44 -27.08 14.10 15.83
N ASN A 45 -26.74 14.33 14.56
CA ASN A 45 -25.35 14.24 14.12
C ASN A 45 -24.53 15.31 14.83
N GLN A 46 -23.41 14.92 15.43
CA GLN A 46 -22.48 15.85 16.05
C GLN A 46 -21.82 16.68 14.96
N GLN A 47 -22.18 17.97 14.88
CA GLN A 47 -21.40 18.94 14.12
C GLN A 47 -20.26 19.40 15.01
N SER A 48 -19.05 19.51 14.46
CA SER A 48 -17.84 19.96 15.15
C SER A 48 -17.87 21.49 15.38
N LEU A 49 -18.91 21.97 16.04
CA LEU A 49 -19.11 23.37 16.42
C LEU A 49 -18.83 23.49 17.93
N HIS A 50 -17.55 23.51 18.29
CA HIS A 50 -17.10 23.77 19.65
C HIS A 50 -16.49 25.17 19.74
N ILE A 51 -16.70 25.87 20.86
CA ILE A 51 -16.03 27.14 21.17
C ILE A 51 -14.53 26.89 21.40
N THR A 52 -14.19 25.71 21.92
CA THR A 52 -12.81 25.26 22.12
C THR A 52 -12.24 24.68 20.83
N ALA A 53 -10.99 25.03 20.52
CA ALA A 53 -10.27 24.46 19.38
C ALA A 53 -10.20 22.92 19.51
N PRO A 54 -10.39 22.16 18.41
CA PRO A 54 -10.23 20.71 18.44
C PRO A 54 -8.80 20.33 18.85
N SER A 55 -8.63 19.22 19.58
CA SER A 55 -7.29 18.71 19.91
C SER A 55 -6.51 18.34 18.65
N SER A 56 -5.17 18.32 18.73
CA SER A 56 -4.30 17.87 17.62
C SER A 56 -4.73 16.53 17.06
N ASP A 57 -5.09 15.59 17.94
CA ASP A 57 -5.47 14.22 17.57
C ASP A 57 -6.84 14.18 16.88
N ALA A 58 -7.78 15.04 17.31
CA ALA A 58 -9.07 15.20 16.66
C ALA A 58 -8.92 15.81 15.26
N GLN A 59 -8.05 16.81 15.11
CA GLN A 59 -7.74 17.41 13.80
C GLN A 59 -7.06 16.39 12.88
N PHE A 60 -6.11 15.63 13.39
CA PHE A 60 -5.42 14.58 12.65
C PHE A 60 -6.42 13.52 12.15
N THR A 61 -7.26 12.99 13.04
CA THR A 61 -8.28 11.99 12.71
C THR A 61 -9.28 12.52 11.68
N HIS A 62 -9.70 13.79 11.81
CA HIS A 62 -10.56 14.44 10.82
C HIS A 62 -9.88 14.51 9.45
N HIS A 63 -8.61 14.92 9.36
CA HIS A 63 -7.88 14.97 8.09
C HIS A 63 -7.66 13.58 7.47
N VAL A 64 -7.44 12.53 8.27
CA VAL A 64 -7.42 11.15 7.77
C VAL A 64 -8.78 10.78 7.15
N SER A 65 -9.91 11.16 7.78
CA SER A 65 -11.24 10.89 7.24
C SER A 65 -11.54 11.60 5.90
N LEU A 66 -10.92 12.77 5.68
CA LEU A 66 -11.07 13.54 4.44
C LEU A 66 -10.31 12.96 3.26
N LEU A 67 -9.43 11.97 3.46
CA LEU A 67 -8.71 11.28 2.39
C LEU A 67 -9.63 10.49 1.45
N SER A 68 -10.83 10.10 1.90
CA SER A 68 -11.86 9.51 1.05
C SER A 68 -12.86 10.53 0.48
N SER A 69 -12.61 11.84 0.63
CA SER A 69 -13.51 12.87 0.11
C SER A 69 -13.59 12.81 -1.42
N LYS A 70 -14.76 13.16 -1.97
CA LYS A 70 -14.95 13.32 -3.42
C LYS A 70 -14.15 14.50 -3.99
N SER A 71 -13.90 15.53 -3.18
CA SER A 71 -13.13 16.71 -3.58
C SER A 71 -11.63 16.41 -3.56
N ASP A 72 -10.98 16.56 -4.71
CA ASP A 72 -9.53 16.37 -4.83
C ASP A 72 -8.74 17.44 -4.07
N THR A 73 -9.24 18.69 -4.02
CA THR A 73 -8.66 19.75 -3.18
C THR A 73 -8.68 19.38 -1.70
N GLN A 74 -9.80 18.85 -1.18
CA GLN A 74 -9.87 18.39 0.21
C GLN A 74 -8.90 17.24 0.51
N ARG A 75 -8.78 16.27 -0.40
CA ARG A 75 -7.81 15.17 -0.26
C ARG A 75 -6.38 15.71 -0.25
N ARG A 76 -6.03 16.57 -1.22
CA ARG A 76 -4.70 17.20 -1.33
C ARG A 76 -4.35 18.01 -0.08
N ASP A 77 -5.25 18.88 0.37
CA ASP A 77 -4.98 19.77 1.51
C ASP A 77 -4.90 18.98 2.81
N SER A 78 -5.68 17.90 2.93
CA SER A 78 -5.58 16.98 4.07
C SER A 78 -4.26 16.21 4.07
N LEU A 79 -3.79 15.70 2.93
CA LEU A 79 -2.46 15.08 2.84
C LEU A 79 -1.35 16.06 3.20
N ALA A 80 -1.47 17.33 2.81
CA ALA A 80 -0.52 18.37 3.18
C ALA A 80 -0.52 18.64 4.70
N HIS A 81 -1.70 18.75 5.31
CA HIS A 81 -1.83 18.87 6.76
C HIS A 81 -1.20 17.68 7.49
N LEU A 82 -1.51 16.45 7.08
CA LEU A 82 -0.94 15.23 7.67
C LEU A 82 0.60 15.19 7.54
N THR A 83 1.14 15.65 6.40
CA THR A 83 2.60 15.71 6.20
C THR A 83 3.22 16.67 7.20
N THR A 84 2.64 17.86 7.37
CA THR A 84 3.08 18.83 8.36
C THR A 84 2.98 18.26 9.77
N SER A 85 1.89 17.58 10.11
CA SER A 85 1.72 16.91 11.40
C SER A 85 2.74 15.81 11.67
N PHE A 86 3.33 15.18 10.66
CA PHE A 86 4.40 14.19 10.87
C PHE A 86 5.76 14.85 11.08
N VAL A 87 6.07 15.87 10.27
CA VAL A 87 7.37 16.55 10.26
C VAL A 87 7.52 17.55 11.42
N SER A 88 6.44 18.13 11.93
CA SER A 88 6.48 19.10 13.04
C SER A 88 6.59 18.47 14.42
N ARG A 89 6.53 17.15 14.51
CA ARG A 89 6.62 16.42 15.79
C ARG A 89 8.06 16.37 16.32
N PRO A 90 8.25 16.31 17.64
CA PRO A 90 9.54 15.93 18.21
C PRO A 90 10.01 14.59 17.65
N VAL A 91 11.31 14.47 17.34
CA VAL A 91 11.91 13.29 16.70
C VAL A 91 11.66 11.99 17.46
N ASP A 92 11.59 12.06 18.80
CA ASP A 92 11.39 10.89 19.67
C ASP A 92 9.91 10.62 20.01
N SER A 93 8.98 11.40 19.45
CA SER A 93 7.56 11.19 19.70
C SER A 93 6.98 10.15 18.73
N PRO A 94 6.07 9.26 19.18
CA PRO A 94 5.40 8.32 18.30
C PRO A 94 4.43 9.04 17.36
N LEU A 95 4.18 8.45 16.18
CA LEU A 95 3.19 8.97 15.23
C LEU A 95 1.79 9.03 15.89
N PRO A 96 0.94 10.02 15.52
CA PRO A 96 -0.43 10.12 16.07
C PRO A 96 -1.27 8.85 15.86
N GLN A 97 -0.98 8.10 14.80
CA GLN A 97 -1.51 6.76 14.55
C GLN A 97 -0.40 5.87 13.98
N PRO A 98 -0.39 4.56 14.28
CA PRO A 98 0.58 3.63 13.71
C PRO A 98 0.52 3.57 12.18
N VAL A 99 1.65 3.32 11.53
CA VAL A 99 1.75 3.20 10.06
C VAL A 99 0.77 2.14 9.53
N SER A 100 0.64 1.01 10.22
CA SER A 100 -0.30 -0.07 9.90
C SER A 100 -1.77 0.36 9.83
N VAL A 101 -2.17 1.38 10.59
CA VAL A 101 -3.54 1.93 10.59
C VAL A 101 -3.72 2.96 9.47
N LEU A 102 -2.66 3.72 9.16
CA LEU A 102 -2.69 4.76 8.15
C LEU A 102 -2.67 4.18 6.73
N LEU A 103 -1.78 3.22 6.46
CA LEU A 103 -1.55 2.68 5.12
C LEU A 103 -2.84 2.24 4.39
N PRO A 104 -3.77 1.49 5.00
CA PRO A 104 -5.02 1.10 4.33
C PRO A 104 -5.81 2.27 3.72
N THR A 105 -5.73 3.47 4.32
CA THR A 105 -6.40 4.68 3.82
C THR A 105 -5.55 5.44 2.79
N LEU A 106 -4.22 5.33 2.87
CA LEU A 106 -3.27 6.01 1.99
C LEU A 106 -3.06 5.29 0.66
N LEU A 107 -2.97 3.96 0.66
CA LEU A 107 -2.57 3.18 -0.52
C LEU A 107 -3.51 3.29 -1.72
N PRO A 108 -4.85 3.35 -1.56
CA PRO A 108 -5.74 3.59 -2.68
C PRO A 108 -5.46 4.92 -3.42
N LEU A 109 -4.90 5.92 -2.73
CA LEU A 109 -4.59 7.23 -3.32
C LEU A 109 -3.40 7.18 -4.30
N ILE A 110 -2.63 6.08 -4.35
CA ILE A 110 -1.64 5.84 -5.42
C ILE A 110 -2.33 5.85 -6.79
N LEU A 111 -3.59 5.41 -6.83
CA LEU A 111 -4.44 5.33 -8.02
C LEU A 111 -5.37 6.55 -8.16
N ASP A 112 -5.16 7.61 -7.39
CA ASP A 112 -6.01 8.80 -7.42
C ASP A 112 -5.97 9.46 -8.80
N ALA A 113 -7.12 9.93 -9.29
CA ALA A 113 -7.23 10.60 -10.58
C ALA A 113 -6.46 11.94 -10.63
N SER A 114 -6.31 12.62 -9.50
CA SER A 114 -5.63 13.92 -9.41
C SER A 114 -4.13 13.74 -9.20
N SER A 115 -3.32 14.25 -10.14
CA SER A 115 -1.86 14.26 -10.01
C SER A 115 -1.36 15.03 -8.79
N SER A 116 -2.09 16.07 -8.37
CA SER A 116 -1.76 16.86 -7.18
C SER A 116 -1.92 16.06 -5.88
N VAL A 117 -2.95 15.21 -5.81
CA VAL A 117 -3.18 14.29 -4.67
C VAL A 117 -2.05 13.25 -4.62
N ARG A 118 -1.72 12.61 -5.75
CA ARG A 118 -0.62 11.64 -5.82
C ARG A 118 0.75 12.24 -5.45
N THR A 119 1.00 13.49 -5.86
CA THR A 119 2.23 14.21 -5.50
C THR A 119 2.30 14.47 -4.00
N GLN A 120 1.20 14.90 -3.38
CA GLN A 120 1.17 15.16 -1.95
C GLN A 120 1.18 13.86 -1.13
N LEU A 121 0.59 12.78 -1.63
CA LEU A 121 0.69 11.44 -1.05
C LEU A 121 2.14 10.99 -0.98
N LEU A 122 2.92 11.14 -2.06
CA LEU A 122 4.33 10.76 -2.07
C LEU A 122 5.15 11.56 -1.04
N LYS A 123 4.83 12.85 -0.83
CA LYS A 123 5.46 13.65 0.24
C LYS A 123 5.10 13.12 1.63
N LEU A 124 3.84 12.74 1.84
CA LEU A 124 3.39 12.15 3.09
C LEU A 124 4.08 10.80 3.37
N LEU A 125 4.15 9.92 2.36
CA LEU A 125 4.82 8.63 2.46
C LEU A 125 6.30 8.79 2.82
N ARG A 126 6.99 9.78 2.24
CA ARG A 126 8.38 10.13 2.58
C ARG A 126 8.58 10.67 4.00
N ALA A 127 7.52 11.12 4.66
CA ALA A 127 7.57 11.59 6.04
C ALA A 127 7.35 10.48 7.08
N LEU A 128 7.03 9.26 6.64
CA LEU A 128 6.90 8.09 7.52
C LEU A 128 8.29 7.51 7.87
N PRO A 129 8.48 6.93 9.08
CA PRO A 129 9.72 6.27 9.46
C PRO A 129 10.08 5.13 8.51
N ALA A 130 11.34 5.10 8.05
CA ALA A 130 11.82 4.12 7.07
C ALA A 130 11.64 2.67 7.53
N ASN A 131 11.99 2.39 8.79
CA ASN A 131 11.91 1.05 9.38
C ASN A 131 10.47 0.53 9.39
N ASP A 132 9.50 1.37 9.77
CA ASP A 132 8.08 0.99 9.77
C ASP A 132 7.57 0.67 8.34
N ILE A 133 8.12 1.31 7.31
CA ILE A 133 7.72 1.04 5.91
C ILE A 133 8.20 -0.34 5.45
N GLN A 134 9.39 -0.79 5.89
CA GLN A 134 9.96 -2.09 5.52
C GLN A 134 8.99 -3.23 5.87
N ASP A 135 8.38 -3.19 7.05
CA ASP A 135 7.42 -4.19 7.53
C ASP A 135 6.12 -4.24 6.72
N HIS A 136 5.83 -3.21 5.93
CA HIS A 136 4.59 -3.07 5.19
C HIS A 136 4.75 -3.19 3.68
N VAL A 137 5.96 -3.44 3.16
CA VAL A 137 6.22 -3.61 1.72
C VAL A 137 5.23 -4.56 1.02
N PRO A 138 4.87 -5.74 1.57
CA PRO A 138 3.89 -6.63 0.94
C PRO A 138 2.50 -6.01 0.76
N GLN A 139 2.13 -5.03 1.60
CA GLN A 139 0.88 -4.29 1.50
C GLN A 139 0.94 -3.18 0.44
N LEU A 140 2.10 -2.52 0.30
CA LEU A 140 2.31 -1.42 -0.65
C LEU A 140 2.36 -1.91 -2.11
N LEU A 141 3.10 -2.98 -2.37
CA LEU A 141 3.42 -3.43 -3.73
C LEU A 141 2.20 -3.77 -4.60
N PRO A 142 1.11 -4.40 -4.13
CA PRO A 142 -0.10 -4.58 -4.94
C PRO A 142 -0.66 -3.28 -5.52
N TYR A 143 -0.74 -2.21 -4.72
CA TYR A 143 -1.26 -0.91 -5.19
C TYR A 143 -0.29 -0.23 -6.16
N ILE A 144 1.01 -0.31 -5.89
CA ILE A 144 2.05 0.22 -6.79
C ILE A 144 2.01 -0.51 -8.14
N ARG A 145 1.96 -1.85 -8.14
CA ARG A 145 1.87 -2.66 -9.36
C ARG A 145 0.60 -2.35 -10.16
N ALA A 146 -0.55 -2.23 -9.48
CA ALA A 146 -1.80 -1.79 -10.12
C ALA A 146 -1.65 -0.40 -10.77
N GLY A 147 -0.92 0.51 -10.12
CA GLY A 147 -0.63 1.84 -10.64
C GLY A 147 0.30 1.80 -11.86
N MET A 148 1.33 0.94 -11.83
CA MET A 148 2.24 0.74 -12.96
C MET A 148 1.51 0.19 -14.19
N THR A 149 0.52 -0.67 -14.02
CA THR A 149 -0.26 -1.22 -15.15
C THR A 149 -1.55 -0.43 -15.43
N HIS A 150 -1.69 0.78 -14.87
CA HIS A 150 -2.90 1.58 -15.00
C HIS A 150 -3.11 2.12 -16.43
N LEU A 151 -4.37 2.26 -16.86
CA LEU A 151 -4.71 2.75 -18.20
C LEU A 151 -4.22 4.20 -18.44
N ALA A 152 -4.36 5.06 -17.44
CA ALA A 152 -3.89 6.45 -17.48
C ALA A 152 -2.37 6.55 -17.30
N ALA A 153 -1.68 7.17 -18.27
CA ALA A 153 -0.23 7.26 -18.32
C ALA A 153 0.39 8.06 -17.17
N ASP A 154 -0.30 9.09 -16.69
CA ASP A 154 0.15 9.92 -15.57
C ASP A 154 0.10 9.16 -14.23
N ILE A 155 -0.86 8.25 -14.05
CA ILE A 155 -0.90 7.34 -12.89
C ILE A 155 0.26 6.34 -12.95
N ARG A 156 0.56 5.78 -14.14
CA ARG A 156 1.73 4.89 -14.31
C ARG A 156 3.04 5.56 -13.89
N VAL A 157 3.25 6.81 -14.32
CA VAL A 157 4.45 7.57 -13.96
C VAL A 157 4.51 7.84 -12.45
N SER A 158 3.40 8.25 -11.82
CA SER A 158 3.37 8.44 -10.36
C SER A 158 3.62 7.14 -9.59
N ALA A 159 3.07 6.01 -10.04
CA ALA A 159 3.28 4.72 -9.40
C ALA A 159 4.75 4.28 -9.46
N VAL A 160 5.42 4.56 -10.58
CA VAL A 160 6.87 4.32 -10.74
C VAL A 160 7.70 5.21 -9.80
N GLU A 161 7.29 6.45 -9.57
CA GLU A 161 7.95 7.33 -8.59
C GLU A 161 7.76 6.82 -7.15
N VAL A 162 6.58 6.29 -6.82
CA VAL A 162 6.32 5.64 -5.52
C VAL A 162 7.15 4.36 -5.39
N LEU A 163 7.26 3.53 -6.44
CA LEU A 163 8.13 2.36 -6.44
C LEU A 163 9.59 2.75 -6.22
N SER A 164 10.07 3.76 -6.92
CA SER A 164 11.45 4.24 -6.78
C SER A 164 11.75 4.71 -5.36
N TRP A 165 10.80 5.37 -4.70
CA TRP A 165 10.91 5.71 -3.28
C TRP A 165 10.91 4.46 -2.40
N LEU A 166 10.03 3.51 -2.66
CA LEU A 166 9.94 2.29 -1.84
C LEU A 166 11.23 1.46 -1.93
N VAL A 167 11.82 1.32 -3.11
CA VAL A 167 13.12 0.64 -3.29
C VAL A 167 14.25 1.38 -2.57
N TYR A 168 14.20 2.71 -2.54
CA TYR A 168 15.21 3.50 -1.81
C TYR A 168 15.15 3.27 -0.30
N VAL A 169 13.95 3.07 0.26
CA VAL A 169 13.74 2.92 1.72
C VAL A 169 13.81 1.44 2.18
N ALA A 170 13.37 0.51 1.33
CA ALA A 170 13.14 -0.89 1.67
C ALA A 170 13.53 -1.81 0.50
N GLY A 171 14.69 -1.56 -0.11
CA GLY A 171 15.13 -2.23 -1.35
C GLY A 171 15.20 -3.75 -1.22
N ALA A 172 15.78 -4.24 -0.12
CA ALA A 172 15.93 -5.67 0.15
C ALA A 172 14.57 -6.35 0.33
N GLU A 173 13.64 -5.73 1.05
CA GLU A 173 12.30 -6.23 1.31
C GLU A 173 11.45 -6.22 0.04
N VAL A 174 11.59 -5.19 -0.81
CA VAL A 174 10.88 -5.07 -2.10
C VAL A 174 11.20 -6.23 -3.03
N VAL A 175 12.47 -6.62 -3.12
CA VAL A 175 12.89 -7.68 -4.05
C VAL A 175 12.73 -9.09 -3.48
N SER A 176 12.73 -9.24 -2.16
CA SER A 176 12.64 -10.55 -1.48
C SER A 176 11.22 -10.97 -1.10
N CYS A 177 10.29 -10.02 -0.92
CA CYS A 177 8.91 -10.35 -0.52
C CYS A 177 8.14 -11.14 -1.60
N ALA A 178 7.01 -11.72 -1.20
CA ALA A 178 6.21 -12.60 -2.06
C ALA A 178 5.71 -11.88 -3.32
N GLY A 179 6.16 -12.35 -4.48
CA GLY A 179 5.89 -11.73 -5.77
C GLY A 179 6.47 -10.32 -5.92
N GLY A 180 7.43 -9.94 -5.08
CA GLY A 180 8.17 -8.69 -5.16
C GLY A 180 9.10 -8.65 -6.37
N TRP A 181 9.69 -9.80 -6.73
CA TRP A 181 10.59 -9.92 -7.88
C TRP A 181 9.86 -10.05 -9.22
N ILE A 182 9.31 -11.24 -9.52
CA ILE A 182 8.74 -11.57 -10.84
C ILE A 182 7.58 -10.65 -11.22
N LYS A 183 6.58 -10.46 -10.35
CA LYS A 183 5.40 -9.62 -10.69
C LYS A 183 5.80 -8.16 -10.91
N THR A 184 6.78 -7.63 -10.17
CA THR A 184 7.26 -6.26 -10.39
C THR A 184 8.06 -6.13 -11.69
N LEU A 185 8.90 -7.11 -12.03
CA LEU A 185 9.58 -7.17 -13.33
C LEU A 185 8.58 -7.23 -14.49
N ASN A 186 7.51 -8.04 -14.37
CA ASN A 186 6.42 -8.06 -15.33
C ASN A 186 5.74 -6.68 -15.47
N CYS A 187 5.51 -5.96 -14.37
CA CYS A 187 5.00 -4.57 -14.43
C CYS A 187 5.97 -3.62 -15.16
N PHE A 188 7.29 -3.74 -14.96
CA PHE A 188 8.26 -2.95 -15.70
C PHE A 188 8.21 -3.25 -17.21
N LEU A 189 8.20 -4.53 -17.59
CA LEU A 189 8.07 -4.92 -19.00
C LEU A 189 6.77 -4.38 -19.63
N SER A 190 5.69 -4.33 -18.85
CA SER A 190 4.40 -3.80 -19.32
C SER A 190 4.46 -2.29 -19.56
N VAL A 191 4.97 -1.54 -18.58
CA VAL A 191 5.11 -0.08 -18.65
C VAL A 191 6.05 0.34 -19.78
N LEU A 192 7.14 -0.41 -19.97
CA LEU A 192 8.15 -0.14 -21.00
C LEU A 192 7.79 -0.70 -22.38
N GLY A 193 6.75 -1.55 -22.48
CA GLY A 193 6.35 -2.21 -23.72
C GLY A 193 7.36 -3.25 -24.23
N TRP A 194 7.97 -4.02 -23.32
CA TRP A 194 9.05 -4.97 -23.64
C TRP A 194 8.63 -6.45 -23.62
N HIS A 195 7.32 -6.75 -23.55
CA HIS A 195 6.83 -8.14 -23.50
C HIS A 195 7.01 -8.93 -24.80
N THR A 196 6.92 -8.30 -25.99
CA THR A 196 7.05 -8.98 -27.28
C THR A 196 8.13 -8.34 -28.13
N GLU A 197 8.69 -9.10 -29.08
CA GLU A 197 9.66 -8.53 -30.03
C GLU A 197 9.03 -7.41 -30.86
N GLU A 198 7.75 -7.54 -31.20
CA GLU A 198 6.99 -6.51 -31.91
C GLU A 198 6.78 -5.26 -31.08
N SER A 199 6.45 -5.39 -29.78
CA SER A 199 6.26 -4.25 -28.89
C SER A 199 7.59 -3.53 -28.57
N SER A 200 8.71 -4.24 -28.67
CA SER A 200 10.04 -3.62 -28.50
C SER A 200 10.42 -2.66 -29.64
N LYS A 201 9.71 -2.70 -30.78
CA LYS A 201 9.89 -1.73 -31.88
C LYS A 201 9.19 -0.42 -31.50
N TRP A 202 10.04 0.54 -31.11
CA TRP A 202 9.84 1.87 -30.54
C TRP A 202 8.59 2.70 -30.89
N SER A 203 7.98 2.55 -32.06
CA SER A 203 6.83 3.39 -32.48
C SER A 203 5.59 3.18 -31.60
N GLY A 204 5.41 1.98 -31.03
CA GLY A 204 4.28 1.67 -30.14
C GLY A 204 4.41 2.28 -28.74
N ASN A 205 5.63 2.40 -28.21
CA ASN A 205 5.82 2.68 -26.78
C ASN A 205 5.68 4.17 -26.45
N ARG A 206 6.01 5.07 -27.40
CA ARG A 206 5.72 6.50 -27.26
C ARG A 206 4.21 6.77 -27.19
N ALA A 207 3.40 6.00 -27.93
CA ALA A 207 1.94 6.15 -27.93
C ALA A 207 1.34 5.82 -26.56
N SER A 208 1.91 4.84 -25.85
CA SER A 208 1.46 4.45 -24.50
C SER A 208 1.48 5.63 -23.52
N PHE A 209 2.50 6.49 -23.57
CA PHE A 209 2.63 7.65 -22.68
C PHE A 209 1.98 8.95 -23.19
N GLY A 210 1.21 8.90 -24.28
CA GLY A 210 0.52 10.06 -24.84
C GLY A 210 1.46 11.21 -25.22
N LYS A 211 0.97 12.47 -25.11
CA LYS A 211 1.71 13.68 -25.49
C LYS A 211 3.04 13.85 -24.73
N SER A 212 3.10 13.40 -23.47
CA SER A 212 4.33 13.44 -22.66
C SER A 212 5.39 12.44 -23.12
N GLY A 213 4.97 11.36 -23.79
CA GLY A 213 5.87 10.38 -24.42
C GLY A 213 6.76 10.99 -25.50
N ALA A 214 6.33 12.09 -26.14
CA ALA A 214 7.11 12.77 -27.18
C ALA A 214 8.45 13.34 -26.68
N LYS A 215 8.57 13.62 -25.37
CA LYS A 215 9.82 14.10 -24.75
C LYS A 215 10.65 12.99 -24.10
N GLY A 216 10.18 11.74 -24.09
CA GLY A 216 10.85 10.62 -23.42
C GLY A 216 10.90 10.70 -21.88
N GLN A 217 10.46 11.80 -21.27
CA GLN A 217 10.53 12.04 -19.81
C GLN A 217 9.91 10.91 -18.95
N PRO A 218 8.71 10.38 -19.28
CA PRO A 218 8.17 9.23 -18.56
C PRO A 218 9.09 8.02 -18.60
N MET A 219 9.68 7.74 -19.77
CA MET A 219 10.54 6.58 -19.97
C MET A 219 11.86 6.71 -19.20
N VAL A 220 12.43 7.92 -19.12
CA VAL A 220 13.61 8.19 -18.28
C VAL A 220 13.35 7.80 -16.83
N LYS A 221 12.19 8.18 -16.26
CA LYS A 221 11.81 7.83 -14.88
C LYS A 221 11.65 6.33 -14.68
N VAL A 222 11.02 5.64 -15.64
CA VAL A 222 10.82 4.19 -15.58
C VAL A 222 12.15 3.44 -15.67
N LEU A 223 13.05 3.85 -16.56
CA LEU A 223 14.39 3.26 -16.70
C LEU A 223 15.24 3.52 -15.45
N ALA A 224 15.16 4.71 -14.86
CA ALA A 224 15.85 5.01 -13.60
C ALA A 224 15.33 4.14 -12.45
N ALA A 225 14.01 3.99 -12.32
CA ALA A 225 13.41 3.12 -11.30
C ALA A 225 13.78 1.65 -11.53
N LEU A 226 13.82 1.19 -12.78
CA LEU A 226 14.27 -0.15 -13.13
C LEU A 226 15.75 -0.37 -12.75
N ALA A 227 16.62 0.61 -12.99
CA ALA A 227 18.03 0.49 -12.60
C ALA A 227 18.20 0.30 -11.09
N VAL A 228 17.50 1.09 -10.27
CA VAL A 228 17.56 0.98 -8.81
C VAL A 228 16.93 -0.33 -8.32
N PHE A 229 15.82 -0.76 -8.92
CA PHE A 229 15.20 -2.05 -8.60
C PHE A 229 16.10 -3.24 -8.93
N LEU A 230 16.75 -3.25 -10.10
CA LEU A 230 17.72 -4.28 -10.45
C LEU A 230 18.96 -4.22 -9.55
N GLN A 231 19.42 -3.03 -9.16
CA GLN A 231 20.54 -2.89 -8.24
C GLN A 231 20.20 -3.55 -6.89
N ALA A 232 19.02 -3.30 -6.35
CA ALA A 232 18.57 -3.90 -5.09
C ALA A 232 18.41 -5.43 -5.18
N GLY A 233 18.05 -5.97 -6.36
CA GLY A 233 17.79 -7.40 -6.53
C GLY A 233 18.99 -8.25 -6.92
N ILE A 234 19.76 -7.81 -7.91
CA ILE A 234 20.83 -8.57 -8.59
C ILE A 234 22.15 -7.79 -8.70
N GLY A 235 22.20 -6.57 -8.16
CA GLY A 235 23.40 -5.74 -8.17
C GLY A 235 24.54 -6.36 -7.37
N ARG A 236 25.63 -5.58 -7.23
CA ARG A 236 26.74 -5.93 -6.35
C ARG A 236 26.18 -6.19 -4.94
N PRO A 237 26.49 -7.32 -4.30
CA PRO A 237 26.14 -7.53 -2.89
C PRO A 237 26.74 -6.37 -2.08
N ASP A 238 25.92 -5.71 -1.25
CA ASP A 238 26.47 -4.73 -0.32
C ASP A 238 27.42 -5.47 0.62
N ASP A 239 28.70 -5.10 0.62
CA ASP A 239 29.75 -5.65 1.49
C ASP A 239 29.51 -5.29 2.99
N GLY A 240 28.28 -4.93 3.36
CA GLY A 240 27.87 -4.22 4.57
C GLY A 240 27.09 -5.08 5.57
N MET A 241 27.64 -6.25 5.92
CA MET A 241 27.63 -6.84 7.26
C MET A 241 28.60 -8.04 7.25
N GLY A 242 29.89 -7.81 6.98
CA GLY A 242 30.86 -8.92 7.08
C GLY A 242 32.21 -8.78 6.40
N ASP A 243 32.47 -7.77 5.56
CA ASP A 243 33.82 -7.52 5.04
C ASP A 243 34.45 -6.31 5.73
N SER A 244 34.49 -6.35 7.07
CA SER A 244 35.63 -5.76 7.75
C SER A 244 36.81 -6.68 7.41
N SER A 245 37.54 -6.29 6.39
CA SER A 245 38.97 -6.58 6.19
C SER A 245 39.84 -5.98 7.32
N ASP A 246 39.30 -5.95 8.55
CA ASP A 246 40.08 -6.03 9.77
C ASP A 246 40.33 -7.53 10.00
N GLU A 247 41.42 -8.04 9.41
CA GLU A 247 42.03 -9.31 9.81
C GLU A 247 42.40 -9.36 11.32
N ASP A 248 42.12 -8.29 12.09
CA ASP A 248 42.42 -8.17 13.52
C ASP A 248 41.19 -8.12 14.47
N SER A 249 39.93 -8.21 14.00
CA SER A 249 38.75 -8.05 14.89
C SER A 249 37.75 -9.23 14.96
N ALA A 250 37.94 -10.31 14.19
CA ALA A 250 37.04 -11.49 14.18
C ALA A 250 37.55 -12.70 14.98
N MET A 251 38.57 -12.55 15.84
CA MET A 251 39.10 -13.62 16.70
C MET A 251 38.15 -14.09 17.83
N GLY A 252 36.93 -13.57 17.93
CA GLY A 252 36.02 -13.85 19.06
C GLY A 252 35.07 -15.04 18.89
N VAL A 253 34.61 -15.35 17.67
CA VAL A 253 33.48 -16.30 17.46
C VAL A 253 33.74 -17.31 16.33
N SER A 254 34.64 -17.00 15.40
CA SER A 254 34.94 -17.85 14.23
C SER A 254 35.58 -19.20 14.59
N GLY A 255 36.13 -19.33 15.81
CA GLY A 255 36.70 -20.58 16.32
C GLY A 255 35.75 -21.43 17.18
N TRP A 256 34.50 -21.03 17.34
CA TRP A 256 33.56 -21.76 18.21
C TRP A 256 32.91 -22.92 17.47
N GLU A 257 32.86 -24.10 18.10
CA GLU A 257 32.17 -25.25 17.50
C GLU A 257 30.66 -24.99 17.40
N PHE A 258 29.99 -25.71 16.49
CA PHE A 258 28.54 -25.71 16.39
C PHE A 258 27.92 -26.04 17.77
N PRO A 259 26.91 -25.29 18.26
CA PRO A 259 26.11 -24.28 17.55
C PRO A 259 26.60 -22.83 17.69
N LEU A 260 27.68 -22.60 18.43
CA LEU A 260 28.13 -21.25 18.82
C LEU A 260 28.70 -20.43 17.66
N CYS A 261 29.28 -21.06 16.62
CA CYS A 261 29.65 -20.38 15.38
C CYS A 261 28.48 -19.74 14.62
N HIS A 262 27.26 -20.23 14.84
CA HIS A 262 26.05 -19.72 14.20
C HIS A 262 25.10 -19.11 15.22
N ALA A 263 25.60 -18.62 16.36
CA ALA A 263 24.77 -18.08 17.44
C ALA A 263 23.72 -17.07 16.95
N ALA A 264 24.07 -16.21 15.97
CA ALA A 264 23.14 -15.24 15.37
C ALA A 264 21.91 -15.90 14.70
N GLN A 265 22.08 -17.08 14.08
CA GLN A 265 20.98 -17.83 13.45
C GLN A 265 20.06 -18.52 14.47
N HIS A 266 20.54 -18.68 15.71
CA HIS A 266 19.79 -19.27 16.82
C HIS A 266 19.11 -18.23 17.74
N MET A 267 19.32 -16.93 17.48
CA MET A 267 18.66 -15.84 18.21
C MET A 267 17.29 -15.51 17.63
N VAL A 268 16.46 -14.83 18.44
CA VAL A 268 15.18 -14.29 17.97
C VAL A 268 15.49 -13.32 16.82
N PRO A 269 14.98 -13.57 15.60
CA PRO A 269 15.25 -12.72 14.46
C PRO A 269 14.77 -11.29 14.71
N GLN A 270 15.50 -10.31 14.18
CA GLN A 270 15.13 -8.90 14.28
C GLN A 270 14.04 -8.48 13.28
N ALA A 271 13.83 -9.28 12.22
CA ALA A 271 12.76 -9.05 11.25
C ALA A 271 11.39 -9.33 11.87
N THR A 272 10.36 -8.57 11.46
CA THR A 272 8.98 -8.76 11.95
C THR A 272 8.33 -10.06 11.52
N ALA A 273 8.75 -10.62 10.37
CA ALA A 273 8.17 -11.84 9.81
C ALA A 273 9.25 -12.79 9.23
N PRO A 274 10.15 -13.34 10.08
CA PRO A 274 11.37 -14.05 9.62
C PRO A 274 11.10 -15.35 8.87
N PHE A 275 9.95 -15.99 9.10
CA PHE A 275 9.60 -17.28 8.51
C PHE A 275 8.54 -17.18 7.41
N VAL A 276 8.26 -15.97 6.92
CA VAL A 276 7.18 -15.72 5.94
C VAL A 276 7.45 -16.39 4.58
N HIS A 277 8.72 -16.67 4.26
CA HIS A 277 9.12 -17.43 3.07
C HIS A 277 8.68 -18.89 3.11
N LEU A 278 8.53 -19.49 4.29
CA LEU A 278 8.05 -20.87 4.42
C LEU A 278 6.58 -21.01 4.01
N ASN A 279 5.83 -19.90 3.98
CA ASN A 279 4.43 -19.83 3.55
C ASN A 279 3.49 -20.87 4.22
N LEU A 280 3.79 -21.29 5.46
CA LEU A 280 3.10 -22.40 6.15
C LEU A 280 1.60 -22.17 6.38
N PHE A 281 1.19 -20.90 6.47
CA PHE A 281 -0.20 -20.49 6.74
C PHE A 281 -0.84 -19.72 5.58
N GLY A 282 -0.12 -19.56 4.47
CA GLY A 282 -0.60 -18.85 3.29
C GLY A 282 -1.23 -19.79 2.27
N GLN A 283 -1.90 -19.22 1.27
CA GLN A 283 -2.28 -19.99 0.10
C GLN A 283 -1.02 -20.41 -0.67
N PRO A 284 -1.01 -21.59 -1.32
CA PRO A 284 0.06 -21.98 -2.23
C PRO A 284 0.33 -20.86 -3.23
N ARG A 285 1.60 -20.51 -3.40
CA ARG A 285 2.02 -19.45 -4.31
C ARG A 285 2.31 -20.05 -5.68
N ASP A 286 1.99 -19.29 -6.72
CA ASP A 286 2.46 -19.57 -8.06
C ASP A 286 3.93 -19.15 -8.19
N GLU A 287 4.64 -19.62 -9.22
CA GLU A 287 6.04 -19.22 -9.44
C GLU A 287 6.22 -17.70 -9.42
N GLU A 288 5.25 -16.94 -9.96
CA GLU A 288 5.32 -15.48 -9.96
C GLU A 288 5.13 -14.85 -8.58
N GLY A 289 4.43 -15.54 -7.68
CA GLY A 289 4.16 -15.12 -6.31
C GLY A 289 5.19 -15.62 -5.29
N GLU A 290 6.15 -16.44 -5.71
CA GLU A 290 7.19 -16.97 -4.83
C GLU A 290 8.07 -15.87 -4.20
N MET A 291 8.73 -16.25 -3.11
CA MET A 291 9.75 -15.44 -2.46
C MET A 291 11.14 -15.90 -2.92
N TYR A 292 11.91 -14.96 -3.46
CA TYR A 292 13.29 -15.20 -3.88
C TYR A 292 14.21 -14.45 -2.94
N GLU A 293 14.64 -15.12 -1.86
CA GLU A 293 15.39 -14.50 -0.75
C GLU A 293 16.84 -14.20 -1.12
N THR A 294 17.50 -15.11 -1.84
CA THR A 294 18.90 -14.97 -2.23
C THR A 294 19.05 -14.15 -3.51
N ARG A 295 20.20 -13.50 -3.65
CA ARG A 295 20.56 -12.79 -4.88
C ARG A 295 20.65 -13.78 -6.05
N GLU A 296 21.17 -14.97 -5.79
CA GLU A 296 21.42 -16.04 -6.76
C GLU A 296 20.11 -16.55 -7.35
N ASP A 297 19.10 -16.77 -6.50
CA ASP A 297 17.76 -17.16 -6.94
C ASP A 297 17.11 -16.09 -7.81
N ARG A 298 17.21 -14.82 -7.39
CA ARG A 298 16.71 -13.69 -8.16
C ARG A 298 17.42 -13.57 -9.51
N TYR A 299 18.74 -13.72 -9.54
CA TYR A 299 19.54 -13.66 -10.77
C TYR A 299 19.20 -14.80 -11.72
N ARG A 300 19.11 -16.04 -11.23
CA ARG A 300 18.73 -17.22 -12.03
C ARG A 300 17.38 -17.04 -12.72
N VAL A 301 16.38 -16.56 -11.98
CA VAL A 301 15.05 -16.28 -12.55
C VAL A 301 15.10 -15.12 -13.55
N PHE A 302 15.86 -14.08 -13.24
CA PHE A 302 16.04 -12.93 -14.11
C PHE A 302 16.70 -13.31 -15.44
N GLU A 303 17.79 -14.09 -15.39
CA GLU A 303 18.50 -14.62 -16.56
C GLU A 303 17.58 -15.44 -17.45
N ASN A 304 16.83 -16.37 -16.86
CA ASN A 304 15.98 -17.29 -17.61
C ASN A 304 14.74 -16.63 -18.23
N ARG A 305 14.12 -15.66 -17.55
CA ARG A 305 12.79 -15.12 -17.96
C ARG A 305 12.83 -13.70 -18.51
N PHE A 306 13.77 -12.87 -18.07
CA PHE A 306 13.71 -11.41 -18.28
C PHE A 306 14.90 -10.84 -19.05
N LEU A 307 16.09 -11.43 -18.91
CA LEU A 307 17.35 -10.88 -19.45
C LEU A 307 17.27 -10.55 -20.94
N ARG A 308 16.78 -11.48 -21.76
CA ARG A 308 16.66 -11.29 -23.22
C ARG A 308 15.71 -10.14 -23.58
N ALA A 309 14.58 -10.04 -22.88
CA ALA A 309 13.61 -8.96 -23.13
C ALA A 309 14.16 -7.60 -22.70
N VAL A 310 14.84 -7.54 -21.55
CA VAL A 310 15.47 -6.32 -21.03
C VAL A 310 16.62 -5.87 -21.93
N GLN A 311 17.52 -6.76 -22.36
CA GLN A 311 18.62 -6.42 -23.27
C GLN A 311 18.12 -5.83 -24.59
N ARG A 312 17.13 -6.48 -25.22
CA ARG A 312 16.49 -5.97 -26.45
C ARG A 312 15.87 -4.59 -26.24
N GLY A 313 15.15 -4.40 -25.14
CA GLY A 313 14.55 -3.12 -24.78
C GLY A 313 15.58 -2.01 -24.55
N LEU A 314 16.71 -2.33 -23.92
CA LEU A 314 17.82 -1.41 -23.67
C LEU A 314 18.56 -1.02 -24.95
N GLU A 315 18.74 -1.94 -25.90
CA GLU A 315 19.28 -1.64 -27.23
C GLU A 315 18.40 -0.63 -27.97
N GLY A 316 17.08 -0.86 -27.96
CA GLY A 316 16.09 0.08 -28.51
C GLY A 316 16.18 1.46 -27.85
N ALA A 317 16.17 1.52 -26.52
CA ALA A 317 16.26 2.77 -25.76
C ALA A 317 17.60 3.50 -25.96
N ARG A 318 18.70 2.76 -26.12
CA ARG A 318 20.03 3.31 -26.41
C ARG A 318 20.09 3.93 -27.80
N SER A 319 19.42 3.33 -28.79
CA SER A 319 19.38 3.84 -30.17
C SER A 319 18.63 5.16 -30.32
N GLU A 320 17.67 5.47 -29.43
CA GLU A 320 16.98 6.77 -29.42
C GLU A 320 17.92 7.93 -29.06
N GLY A 321 18.95 7.66 -28.26
CA GLY A 321 19.87 8.68 -27.76
C GLY A 321 19.23 9.62 -26.74
N GLY A 322 19.86 10.78 -26.53
CA GLY A 322 19.37 11.80 -25.60
C GLY A 322 19.31 11.33 -24.14
N GLU A 323 18.30 11.77 -23.41
CA GLU A 323 18.13 11.43 -21.98
C GLU A 323 17.73 9.98 -21.76
N VAL A 324 16.94 9.41 -22.67
CA VAL A 324 16.51 8.00 -22.62
C VAL A 324 17.70 7.09 -22.81
N GLY A 325 18.58 7.38 -23.78
CA GLY A 325 19.82 6.63 -23.97
C GLY A 325 20.78 6.72 -22.77
N ARG A 326 20.80 7.84 -22.04
CA ARG A 326 21.56 7.95 -20.78
C ARG A 326 20.93 7.13 -19.66
N ALA A 327 19.61 7.13 -19.54
CA ALA A 327 18.91 6.33 -18.54
C ALA A 327 19.08 4.82 -18.80
N SER A 328 19.04 4.38 -20.06
CA SER A 328 19.27 2.98 -20.42
C SER A 328 20.71 2.52 -20.15
N ALA A 329 21.69 3.42 -20.24
CA ALA A 329 23.07 3.13 -19.84
C ALA A 329 23.20 2.82 -18.35
N GLY A 330 22.40 3.48 -17.48
CA GLY A 330 22.33 3.17 -16.05
C GLY A 330 21.87 1.74 -15.78
N VAL A 331 20.79 1.30 -16.42
CA VAL A 331 20.30 -0.10 -16.33
C VAL A 331 21.34 -1.07 -16.88
N SER A 332 21.98 -0.72 -18.00
CA SER A 332 23.01 -1.55 -18.63
C SER A 332 24.24 -1.73 -17.74
N LYS A 333 24.59 -0.72 -16.93
CA LYS A 333 25.68 -0.81 -15.96
C LYS A 333 25.37 -1.86 -14.90
N VAL A 334 24.20 -1.77 -14.27
CA VAL A 334 23.75 -2.74 -13.26
C VAL A 334 23.72 -4.16 -13.83
N LEU A 335 23.26 -4.31 -15.06
CA LEU A 335 23.21 -5.61 -15.71
C LEU A 335 24.61 -6.22 -15.94
N LYS A 336 25.58 -5.40 -16.36
CA LYS A 336 26.97 -5.85 -16.54
C LYS A 336 27.59 -6.28 -15.21
N GLU A 337 27.34 -5.52 -14.15
CA GLU A 337 27.79 -5.86 -12.80
C GLU A 337 27.16 -7.19 -12.35
N ALA A 338 25.83 -7.34 -12.50
CA ALA A 338 25.12 -8.56 -12.14
C ALA A 338 25.67 -9.82 -12.85
N ILE A 339 25.97 -9.71 -14.15
CA ILE A 339 26.58 -10.78 -14.94
C ILE A 339 28.01 -11.08 -14.47
N ALA A 340 28.79 -10.05 -14.11
CA ALA A 340 30.17 -10.21 -13.68
C ALA A 340 30.29 -10.96 -12.34
N TYR A 341 29.38 -10.74 -11.39
CA TYR A 341 29.32 -11.49 -10.13
C TYR A 341 28.75 -12.92 -10.33
N GLY A 342 28.01 -13.16 -11.41
CA GLY A 342 27.44 -14.48 -11.71
C GLY A 342 26.53 -15.02 -10.59
N PRO A 343 26.15 -16.31 -10.65
CA PRO A 343 25.37 -16.98 -9.63
C PRO A 343 26.17 -17.43 -8.39
N GLY A 344 27.38 -16.89 -8.14
CA GLY A 344 28.22 -17.35 -7.02
C GLY A 344 29.55 -16.62 -6.84
N ALA A 345 29.50 -15.29 -6.71
CA ALA A 345 30.61 -14.52 -6.13
C ALA A 345 30.43 -14.40 -4.63
#